data_AF-A0A5M5BXI3-F1
#
_entry.id   AF-A0A5M5BXI3-F1
#
_cell.length_a   1.000
_cell.length_b   1.000
_cell.length_c   1.000
_cell.angle_alpha   90.00
_cell.angle_beta   90.00
_cell.angle_gamma   90.00
#
_symmetry.space_group_name_H-M   'P 1'
#
loop_
_entity.id
_entity.type
_entity.pdbx_description
1 polymer ?
#
loop_
_entity_poly.entity_id
_entity_poly.type
_entity_poly.pdbx_seq_one_letter_code
_entity_poly.pdbx_strand_id
1 'polypeptide(L)'
;IVDGTIFRADWIRYKKLPRLSKYEMLVCYTDPSFKSTTSNDYKACRLWGKIGKELHLIDCYVRQDTVSGMVRWLYDLYERTRDTAAVQFFMEANFMQDVILDEFEAEGNLRGYQLPIMPDKRKKPDKLQRIEAVSPLWERGFVFYNEKLKESPDMQTGIEQTLALERGSRIHDDAPDADEGAIWMLQRNSRQESFQPVFGKRPTAKNIW
;
A
#
# COMPACT_ATOMS: atom_id res chain seq x y z
N ILE A 1 -9.55 26.09 14.92
CA ILE A 1 -10.10 24.78 15.30
C ILE A 1 -9.02 23.77 14.96
N VAL A 2 -8.32 23.25 15.96
CA VAL A 2 -7.44 22.10 15.76
C VAL A 2 -8.32 20.90 16.10
N ASP A 3 -9.08 20.41 15.13
CA ASP A 3 -9.69 19.09 15.27
C ASP A 3 -8.53 18.10 15.27
N GLY A 4 -8.31 17.42 16.41
CA GLY A 4 -7.09 16.66 16.70
C GLY A 4 -6.90 15.39 15.88
N THR A 5 -7.93 14.94 15.16
CA THR A 5 -7.96 13.65 14.45
C THR A 5 -7.75 13.82 12.95
N ILE A 6 -6.79 13.09 12.37
CA ILE A 6 -6.47 13.16 10.94
C ILE A 6 -7.55 12.48 10.08
N PHE A 7 -8.12 11.39 10.59
CA PHE A 7 -9.20 10.64 9.96
C PHE A 7 -10.42 10.61 10.85
N ARG A 8 -11.61 10.50 10.24
CA ARG A 8 -12.88 10.39 10.96
C ARG A 8 -13.60 9.09 10.62
N ALA A 9 -14.27 8.52 11.62
CA ALA A 9 -15.00 7.27 11.46
C ALA A 9 -16.10 7.35 10.39
N ASP A 10 -16.75 8.51 10.23
CA ASP A 10 -17.78 8.75 9.22
C ASP A 10 -17.24 8.84 7.78
N TRP A 11 -15.91 8.88 7.61
CA TRP A 11 -15.27 8.79 6.30
C TRP A 11 -15.01 7.36 5.84
N ILE A 12 -15.08 6.37 6.75
CA ILE A 12 -14.86 4.97 6.41
C ILE A 12 -16.08 4.41 5.68
N ARG A 13 -15.92 4.16 4.38
CA ARG A 13 -16.98 3.65 3.50
C ARG A 13 -16.68 2.24 3.07
N TYR A 14 -17.70 1.39 3.04
CA TYR A 14 -17.60 0.02 2.57
C TYR A 14 -18.28 -0.14 1.22
N LYS A 15 -17.79 -1.07 0.41
CA LYS A 15 -18.38 -1.40 -0.89
C LYS A 15 -18.21 -2.88 -1.20
N LYS A 16 -19.22 -3.46 -1.85
CA LYS A 16 -19.05 -4.74 -2.55
C LYS A 16 -18.11 -4.55 -3.73
N LEU A 17 -16.89 -5.05 -3.60
CA LEU A 17 -15.85 -4.80 -4.59
C LEU A 17 -16.08 -5.60 -5.89
N PRO A 18 -15.68 -5.04 -7.05
CA PRO A 18 -15.67 -5.77 -8.30
C PRO A 18 -14.59 -6.87 -8.29
N ARG A 19 -14.63 -7.75 -9.30
CA ARG A 19 -13.61 -8.79 -9.51
C ARG A 19 -12.23 -8.15 -9.74
N LEU A 20 -11.16 -8.84 -9.32
CA LEU A 20 -9.79 -8.34 -9.43
C LEU A 20 -9.38 -7.93 -10.86
N SER A 21 -9.89 -8.63 -11.87
CA SER A 21 -9.63 -8.34 -13.29
C SER A 21 -10.26 -7.03 -13.80
N LYS A 22 -11.04 -6.32 -12.98
CA LYS A 22 -11.63 -5.02 -13.32
C LYS A 22 -10.81 -3.83 -12.86
N TYR A 23 -9.80 -4.06 -12.03
CA TYR A 23 -8.92 -3.00 -11.55
C TYR A 23 -7.93 -2.59 -12.64
N GLU A 24 -7.76 -1.29 -12.82
CA GLU A 24 -6.73 -0.72 -13.70
C GLU A 24 -5.34 -1.06 -13.16
N MET A 25 -5.22 -1.07 -11.82
CA MET A 25 -3.99 -1.33 -11.12
C MET A 25 -4.25 -1.94 -9.75
N LEU A 26 -3.42 -2.89 -9.35
CA LEU A 26 -3.40 -3.52 -8.03
C LEU A 26 -2.01 -3.37 -7.42
N VAL A 27 -1.95 -2.89 -6.18
CA VAL A 27 -0.73 -2.71 -5.41
C VAL A 27 -0.90 -3.35 -4.05
N CYS A 28 -0.01 -4.28 -3.69
CA CYS A 28 0.17 -4.71 -2.32
C CYS A 28 1.39 -4.00 -1.75
N TYR A 29 1.18 -3.07 -0.81
CA TYR A 29 2.28 -2.37 -0.14
C TYR A 29 2.49 -2.97 1.26
N THR A 30 3.75 -3.23 1.60
CA THR A 30 4.16 -3.85 2.87
C THR A 30 4.99 -2.88 3.71
N ASP A 31 4.54 -2.65 4.95
CA ASP A 31 5.34 -2.07 6.03
C ASP A 31 5.64 -3.18 7.05
N PRO A 32 6.87 -3.72 7.06
CA PRO A 32 7.23 -4.83 7.92
C PRO A 32 7.58 -4.42 9.35
N SER A 33 7.68 -3.10 9.64
CA SER A 33 7.97 -2.44 10.93
C SER A 33 8.85 -3.21 11.92
N PHE A 34 10.03 -2.65 12.23
CA PHE A 34 10.87 -3.09 13.34
C PHE A 34 11.14 -1.92 14.27
N LYS A 35 10.42 -1.82 15.38
CA LYS A 35 10.89 -1.04 16.52
C LYS A 35 11.72 -1.98 17.40
N SER A 36 12.74 -1.42 18.03
CA SER A 36 13.80 -2.11 18.77
C SER A 36 13.33 -2.83 20.06
N THR A 37 12.02 -2.99 20.25
CA THR A 37 11.42 -3.72 21.38
C THR A 37 10.49 -4.79 20.83
N THR A 38 10.99 -6.03 20.86
CA THR A 38 10.54 -7.28 20.21
C THR A 38 9.10 -7.76 20.48
N SER A 39 8.23 -6.96 21.08
CA SER A 39 6.94 -7.44 21.59
C SER A 39 5.70 -6.68 21.12
N ASN A 40 5.79 -5.65 20.27
CA ASN A 40 4.60 -4.82 19.98
C ASN A 40 4.41 -4.27 18.56
N ASP A 41 5.28 -4.56 17.59
CA ASP A 41 5.14 -3.93 16.27
C ASP A 41 4.20 -4.70 15.36
N TYR A 42 3.34 -3.96 14.66
CA TYR A 42 2.44 -4.51 13.67
C TYR A 42 3.14 -4.61 12.32
N LYS A 43 2.90 -5.72 11.63
CA LYS A 43 3.24 -5.90 10.22
C LYS A 43 2.00 -5.61 9.41
N ALA A 44 2.13 -4.72 8.44
CA ALA A 44 1.02 -4.28 7.61
C ALA A 44 1.28 -4.59 6.13
N CYS A 45 0.49 -5.50 5.55
CA CYS A 45 0.40 -5.69 4.11
C CYS A 45 -0.98 -5.26 3.62
N ARG A 46 -1.03 -4.33 2.67
CA ARG A 46 -2.27 -3.66 2.25
C ARG A 46 -2.45 -3.80 0.74
N LEU A 47 -3.40 -4.63 0.31
CA LEU A 47 -3.76 -4.76 -1.10
C LEU A 47 -4.80 -3.70 -1.47
N TRP A 48 -4.36 -2.74 -2.28
CA TRP A 48 -5.19 -1.70 -2.85
C TRP A 48 -5.39 -1.90 -4.34
N GLY A 49 -6.54 -1.45 -4.83
CA GLY A 49 -6.84 -1.39 -6.25
C GLY A 49 -7.43 -0.05 -6.66
N LYS A 50 -7.20 0.33 -7.92
CA LYS A 50 -7.76 1.53 -8.53
C LYS A 50 -8.73 1.22 -9.66
N ILE A 51 -9.87 1.93 -9.68
CA ILE A 51 -10.80 1.97 -10.82
C ILE A 51 -11.23 3.42 -11.03
N GLY A 52 -10.81 4.05 -12.12
CA GLY A 52 -11.09 5.45 -12.40
C GLY A 52 -10.59 6.37 -11.28
N LYS A 53 -11.52 6.92 -10.49
CA LYS A 53 -11.21 7.78 -9.33
C LYS A 53 -11.31 7.06 -7.99
N GLU A 54 -11.85 5.84 -7.98
CA GLU A 54 -12.05 5.07 -6.76
C GLU A 54 -10.78 4.31 -6.39
N LEU A 55 -10.48 4.28 -5.10
CA LEU A 55 -9.41 3.53 -4.47
C LEU A 55 -10.06 2.52 -3.52
N HIS A 56 -9.77 1.25 -3.70
CA HIS A 56 -10.37 0.17 -2.92
C HIS A 56 -9.31 -0.55 -2.10
N LEU A 57 -9.50 -0.63 -0.79
CA LEU A 57 -8.76 -1.57 0.05
C LEU A 57 -9.44 -2.94 -0.07
N ILE A 58 -8.76 -3.87 -0.74
CA ILE A 58 -9.30 -5.16 -1.17
C ILE A 58 -9.09 -6.25 -0.12
N ASP A 59 -7.88 -6.35 0.40
CA ASP A 59 -7.45 -7.38 1.35
C ASP A 59 -6.31 -6.81 2.21
N CYS A 60 -6.15 -7.30 3.42
CA CYS A 60 -5.10 -6.80 4.31
C CYS A 60 -4.67 -7.82 5.36
N TYR A 61 -3.43 -7.64 5.79
CA TYR A 61 -2.82 -8.32 6.92
C TYR A 61 -2.26 -7.26 7.84
N VAL A 62 -2.76 -7.17 9.08
CA VAL A 62 -2.35 -6.15 10.07
C VAL A 62 -2.26 -6.84 11.42
N ARG A 63 -1.07 -7.38 11.75
CA ARG A 63 -0.88 -8.24 12.93
C ARG A 63 0.46 -8.04 13.61
N GLN A 64 0.49 -8.25 14.92
CA GLN A 64 1.73 -8.53 15.65
C GLN A 64 2.11 -9.99 15.40
N ASP A 65 2.89 -10.23 14.35
CA ASP A 65 3.30 -11.57 13.91
C ASP A 65 4.78 -11.56 13.50
N THR A 66 5.31 -12.74 13.23
CA THR A 66 6.64 -13.00 12.69
C THR A 66 6.80 -12.47 11.26
N VAL A 67 8.05 -12.20 10.86
CA VAL A 67 8.37 -11.88 9.46
C VAL A 67 7.95 -13.03 8.54
N SER A 68 8.23 -14.28 8.93
CA SER A 68 7.83 -15.46 8.14
C SER A 68 6.31 -15.56 7.94
N GLY A 69 5.51 -15.22 8.96
CA GLY A 69 4.04 -15.19 8.86
C GLY A 69 3.56 -14.17 7.83
N MET A 70 4.14 -12.98 7.85
CA MET A 70 3.87 -11.92 6.86
C MET A 70 4.30 -12.34 5.44
N VAL A 71 5.50 -12.93 5.29
CA VAL A 71 6.02 -13.40 3.99
C VAL A 71 5.09 -14.49 3.42
N ARG A 72 4.69 -15.48 4.23
CA ARG A 72 3.72 -16.50 3.80
C ARG A 72 2.42 -15.90 3.30
N TRP A 73 1.87 -14.91 4.01
CA TRP A 73 0.66 -14.23 3.58
C TRP A 73 0.83 -13.53 2.21
N LEU A 74 1.98 -12.93 1.94
CA LEU A 74 2.26 -12.30 0.64
C LEU A 74 2.34 -13.32 -0.49
N TYR A 75 2.98 -14.47 -0.28
CA TYR A 75 2.99 -15.55 -1.25
C TYR A 75 1.59 -16.15 -1.46
N ASP A 76 0.82 -16.37 -0.38
CA ASP A 76 -0.57 -16.81 -0.48
C ASP A 76 -1.40 -15.81 -1.27
N LEU A 77 -1.21 -14.50 -1.04
CA LEU A 77 -1.88 -13.47 -1.81
C LEU A 77 -1.51 -13.56 -3.30
N TYR A 78 -0.22 -13.74 -3.62
CA TYR A 78 0.23 -13.88 -5.00
C TYR A 78 -0.40 -15.11 -5.68
N GLU A 79 -0.42 -16.27 -5.03
CA GLU A 79 -0.98 -17.50 -5.60
C GLU A 79 -2.49 -17.39 -5.84
N ARG A 80 -3.21 -16.78 -4.91
CA ARG A 80 -4.66 -16.56 -5.03
C ARG A 80 -5.01 -15.55 -6.12
N THR A 81 -4.08 -14.71 -6.56
CA THR A 81 -4.34 -13.60 -7.49
C THR A 81 -3.70 -13.74 -8.87
N ARG A 82 -2.56 -14.43 -8.99
CA ARG A 82 -1.71 -14.46 -10.20
C ARG A 82 -2.42 -14.90 -11.48
N ASP A 83 -3.40 -15.80 -11.40
CA ASP A 83 -4.13 -16.28 -12.58
C ASP A 83 -5.35 -15.40 -12.93
N THR A 84 -5.64 -14.39 -12.10
CA THR A 84 -6.81 -13.50 -12.27
C THR A 84 -6.40 -12.06 -12.57
N ALA A 85 -5.36 -11.54 -11.91
CA ALA A 85 -4.88 -10.18 -12.08
C ALA A 85 -3.42 -10.04 -11.62
N ALA A 86 -2.68 -9.15 -12.26
CA ALA A 86 -1.31 -8.84 -11.86
C ALA A 86 -1.32 -7.87 -10.66
N VAL A 87 -0.79 -8.32 -9.52
CA VAL A 87 -0.58 -7.50 -8.33
C VAL A 87 0.88 -7.06 -8.29
N GLN A 88 1.12 -5.77 -8.09
CA GLN A 88 2.46 -5.25 -7.86
C GLN A 88 2.78 -5.23 -6.37
N PHE A 89 3.83 -5.91 -5.96
CA PHE A 89 4.25 -6.00 -4.57
C PHE A 89 5.35 -4.97 -4.30
N PHE A 90 5.13 -4.12 -3.30
CA PHE A 90 6.10 -3.11 -2.87
C PHE A 90 6.39 -3.23 -1.38
N MET A 91 7.60 -2.87 -0.99
CA MET A 91 8.01 -2.75 0.40
C MET A 91 9.01 -1.61 0.55
N GLU A 92 9.01 -0.92 1.69
CA GLU A 92 9.97 0.17 1.91
C GLU A 92 11.42 -0.34 1.88
N ALA A 93 12.28 0.36 1.11
CA ALA A 93 13.63 -0.11 0.81
C ALA A 93 14.52 -0.26 2.05
N ASN A 94 14.28 0.54 3.09
CA ASN A 94 15.02 0.46 4.36
C ASN A 94 14.82 -0.86 5.10
N PHE A 95 13.78 -1.61 4.74
CA PHE A 95 13.46 -2.92 5.29
C PHE A 95 13.87 -4.08 4.38
N MET A 96 14.44 -3.80 3.21
CA MET A 96 15.11 -4.83 2.39
C MET A 96 16.50 -5.12 2.96
N GLN A 97 16.58 -5.35 4.27
CA GLN A 97 17.78 -5.83 4.96
C GLN A 97 17.87 -7.35 4.82
N ASP A 98 19.07 -7.89 5.01
CA ASP A 98 19.39 -9.31 4.81
C ASP A 98 18.35 -10.25 5.46
N VAL A 99 17.90 -9.95 6.69
CA VAL A 99 16.94 -10.81 7.42
C VAL A 99 15.58 -10.96 6.74
N ILE A 100 15.00 -9.90 6.17
CA ILE A 100 13.71 -10.05 5.47
C ILE A 100 13.92 -10.77 4.15
N LEU A 101 15.00 -10.45 3.44
CA LEU A 101 15.33 -11.09 2.16
C LEU A 101 15.55 -12.59 2.33
N ASP A 102 16.21 -13.02 3.40
CA ASP A 102 16.41 -14.43 3.75
C ASP A 102 15.08 -15.15 3.95
N GLU A 103 14.09 -14.51 4.61
CA GLU A 103 12.75 -15.09 4.81
C GLU A 103 11.98 -15.21 3.49
N PHE A 104 12.09 -14.22 2.59
CA PHE A 104 11.53 -14.33 1.23
C PHE A 104 12.22 -15.45 0.44
N GLU A 105 13.55 -15.53 0.48
CA GLU A 105 14.30 -16.57 -0.22
C GLU A 105 13.92 -17.96 0.29
N ALA A 106 13.86 -18.14 1.61
CA ALA A 106 13.49 -19.39 2.25
C ALA A 106 12.08 -19.84 1.85
N GLU A 107 11.08 -18.96 1.97
CA GLU A 107 9.71 -19.27 1.56
C GLU A 107 9.63 -19.52 0.05
N GLY A 108 10.34 -18.75 -0.77
CA GLY A 108 10.38 -18.93 -2.21
C GLY A 108 10.99 -20.26 -2.64
N ASN A 109 12.03 -20.72 -1.93
CA ASN A 109 12.62 -22.04 -2.15
C ASN A 109 11.65 -23.17 -1.79
N LEU A 110 10.83 -23.00 -0.76
CA LEU A 110 9.77 -23.95 -0.40
C LEU A 110 8.67 -24.01 -1.47
N ARG A 111 8.31 -22.88 -2.07
CA ARG A 111 7.24 -22.80 -3.09
C ARG A 111 7.73 -23.03 -4.52
N GLY A 112 9.05 -23.04 -4.74
CA GLY A 112 9.67 -23.23 -6.05
C GLY A 112 9.72 -21.98 -6.93
N TYR A 113 9.48 -20.79 -6.39
CA TYR A 113 9.63 -19.51 -7.09
C TYR A 113 9.83 -18.34 -6.12
N GLN A 114 10.48 -17.28 -6.57
CA GLN A 114 10.70 -16.07 -5.78
C GLN A 114 9.61 -15.02 -6.06
N LEU A 115 9.05 -14.42 -5.01
CA LEU A 115 8.01 -13.39 -5.16
C LEU A 115 8.61 -12.12 -5.77
N PRO A 116 8.00 -11.54 -6.83
CA PRO A 116 8.49 -10.32 -7.44
C PRO A 116 8.13 -9.08 -6.59
N ILE A 117 8.88 -8.87 -5.50
CA ILE A 117 8.75 -7.71 -4.61
C ILE A 117 9.70 -6.58 -5.01
N MET A 118 9.19 -5.35 -5.05
CA MET A 118 9.94 -4.16 -5.45
C MET A 118 10.23 -3.23 -4.27
N PRO A 119 11.47 -2.73 -4.12
CA PRO A 119 11.79 -1.75 -3.10
C PRO A 119 11.21 -0.36 -3.45
N ASP A 120 10.51 0.25 -2.50
CA ASP A 120 10.15 1.67 -2.53
C ASP A 120 11.34 2.52 -2.06
N LYS A 121 12.06 3.10 -3.02
CA LYS A 121 13.28 3.90 -2.83
C LYS A 121 13.01 5.41 -2.74
N ARG A 122 11.76 5.84 -2.54
CA ARG A 122 11.42 7.25 -2.43
C ARG A 122 12.12 7.90 -1.23
N LYS A 123 12.57 9.15 -1.40
CA LYS A 123 12.90 10.01 -0.26
C LYS A 123 11.59 10.53 0.33
N LYS A 124 11.13 9.87 1.38
CA LYS A 124 9.86 10.18 2.03
C LYS A 124 10.03 11.38 3.00
N PRO A 125 9.13 12.38 2.99
CA PRO A 125 9.07 13.40 4.05
C PRO A 125 8.58 12.78 5.38
N ASP A 126 8.29 13.56 6.42
CA ASP A 126 7.82 13.01 7.70
C ASP A 126 6.60 12.08 7.55
N LYS A 127 6.58 10.97 8.31
CA LYS A 127 5.58 9.89 8.21
C LYS A 127 4.16 10.42 8.39
N LEU A 128 3.93 11.20 9.44
CA LEU A 128 2.61 11.73 9.75
C LEU A 128 2.14 12.71 8.66
N GLN A 129 3.04 13.57 8.16
CA GLN A 129 2.70 14.50 7.08
C GLN A 129 2.28 13.79 5.79
N ARG A 130 2.92 12.67 5.44
CA ARG A 130 2.52 11.88 4.25
C ARG A 130 1.13 11.31 4.40
N ILE A 131 0.84 10.73 5.56
CA ILE A 131 -0.46 10.12 5.85
C ILE A 131 -1.55 11.20 5.89
N GLU A 132 -1.28 12.35 6.52
CA GLU A 132 -2.21 13.49 6.54
C GLU A 132 -2.50 14.01 5.13
N ALA A 133 -1.49 14.02 4.23
CA ALA A 133 -1.67 14.49 2.86
C ALA A 133 -2.63 13.63 2.01
N VAL A 134 -2.86 12.37 2.38
CA VAL A 134 -3.81 11.48 1.67
C VAL A 134 -5.20 11.45 2.30
N SER A 135 -5.39 11.97 3.52
CA SER A 135 -6.68 11.97 4.22
C SER A 135 -7.84 12.62 3.45
N PRO A 136 -7.65 13.67 2.61
CA PRO A 136 -8.75 14.24 1.82
C PRO A 136 -9.38 13.26 0.82
N LEU A 137 -8.70 12.15 0.48
CA LEU A 137 -9.28 11.09 -0.36
C LEU A 137 -10.41 10.36 0.35
N TRP A 138 -10.29 10.15 1.66
CA TRP A 138 -11.33 9.58 2.51
C TRP A 138 -12.48 10.55 2.67
N GLU A 139 -12.19 11.79 3.07
CA GLU A 139 -13.19 12.85 3.27
C GLU A 139 -14.08 13.04 2.03
N ARG A 140 -13.44 13.09 0.84
CA ARG A 140 -14.14 13.28 -0.43
C ARG A 140 -14.82 12.02 -0.97
N GLY A 141 -14.65 10.88 -0.29
CA GLY A 141 -15.35 9.64 -0.64
C GLY A 141 -14.78 8.90 -1.84
N PHE A 142 -13.47 9.01 -2.10
CA PHE A 142 -12.79 8.22 -3.13
C PHE A 142 -12.32 6.86 -2.63
N VAL A 143 -12.27 6.67 -1.31
CA VAL A 143 -11.79 5.44 -0.68
C VAL A 143 -12.95 4.53 -0.27
N PHE A 144 -12.82 3.24 -0.58
CA PHE A 144 -13.76 2.20 -0.16
C PHE A 144 -13.03 0.96 0.39
N TYR A 145 -13.58 0.40 1.46
CA TYR A 145 -13.10 -0.81 2.13
C TYR A 145 -13.93 -2.00 1.66
N ASN A 146 -13.31 -3.17 1.55
CA ASN A 146 -14.00 -4.39 1.16
C ASN A 146 -15.07 -4.78 2.20
N GLU A 147 -16.34 -4.68 1.83
CA GLU A 147 -17.47 -5.03 2.71
C GLU A 147 -17.37 -6.46 3.23
N LYS A 148 -16.86 -7.41 2.44
CA LYS A 148 -16.74 -8.82 2.84
C LYS A 148 -15.73 -9.04 3.97
N LEU A 149 -14.75 -8.15 4.09
CA LEU A 149 -13.70 -8.23 5.10
C LEU A 149 -13.92 -7.21 6.22
N LYS A 150 -15.06 -6.51 6.24
CA LYS A 150 -15.36 -5.49 7.25
C LYS A 150 -15.13 -6.01 8.67
N GLU A 151 -15.64 -7.20 8.99
CA GLU A 151 -15.55 -7.78 10.33
C GLU A 151 -14.28 -8.63 10.53
N SER A 152 -13.33 -8.60 9.59
CA SER A 152 -12.07 -9.34 9.76
C SER A 152 -11.17 -8.65 10.80
N PRO A 153 -10.43 -9.41 11.62
CA PRO A 153 -9.53 -8.82 12.61
C PRO A 153 -8.51 -7.85 11.98
N ASP A 154 -7.92 -8.22 10.84
CA ASP A 154 -6.94 -7.36 10.15
C ASP A 154 -7.54 -6.04 9.66
N MET A 155 -8.79 -6.07 9.20
CA MET A 155 -9.48 -4.88 8.71
C MET A 155 -9.80 -3.94 9.88
N GLN A 156 -10.34 -4.48 10.98
CA GLN A 156 -10.65 -3.72 12.18
C GLN A 156 -9.40 -3.09 12.77
N THR A 157 -8.33 -3.87 12.98
CA THR A 157 -7.04 -3.36 13.48
C THR A 157 -6.49 -2.24 12.58
N GLY A 158 -6.53 -2.41 11.25
CA GLY A 158 -6.06 -1.38 10.33
C GLY A 158 -6.88 -0.08 10.40
N ILE A 159 -8.20 -0.19 10.58
CA ILE A 159 -9.08 0.97 10.77
C ILE A 159 -8.82 1.64 12.12
N GLU A 160 -8.66 0.88 13.19
CA GLU A 160 -8.33 1.40 14.52
C GLU A 160 -7.01 2.18 14.50
N GLN A 161 -5.96 1.65 13.87
CA GLN A 161 -4.70 2.37 13.67
C GLN A 161 -4.90 3.66 12.87
N THR A 162 -5.69 3.62 11.79
CA THR A 162 -5.97 4.78 10.94
C THR A 162 -6.71 5.89 11.70
N LEU A 163 -7.72 5.52 12.51
CA LEU A 163 -8.54 6.48 13.26
C LEU A 163 -7.83 7.02 14.50
N ALA A 164 -6.90 6.27 15.08
CA ALA A 164 -6.13 6.69 16.25
C ALA A 164 -4.94 7.62 15.92
N LEU A 165 -4.75 7.96 14.64
CA LEU A 165 -3.71 8.88 14.20
C LEU A 165 -4.01 10.32 14.60
N GLU A 166 -3.15 10.85 15.47
CA GLU A 166 -3.18 12.23 15.96
C GLU A 166 -1.77 12.83 15.98
N ARG A 167 -1.68 14.15 15.87
CA ARG A 167 -0.39 14.87 15.90
C ARG A 167 0.29 14.71 17.26
N GLY A 168 1.48 14.11 17.28
CA GLY A 168 2.26 13.85 18.50
C GLY A 168 1.94 12.52 19.18
N SER A 169 1.10 11.68 18.58
CA SER A 169 0.77 10.35 19.08
C SER A 169 1.93 9.37 18.90
N ARG A 170 2.09 8.43 19.85
CA ARG A 170 3.02 7.28 19.76
C ARG A 170 2.33 5.98 19.34
N ILE A 171 1.08 6.07 18.88
CA ILE A 171 0.24 4.93 18.51
C ILE A 171 0.77 4.28 17.23
N HIS A 172 0.44 3.00 17.05
CA HIS A 172 0.78 2.22 15.86
C HIS A 172 0.21 2.87 14.59
N ASP A 173 1.08 3.04 13.61
CA ASP A 173 0.83 3.76 12.36
C ASP A 173 1.30 2.97 11.14
N ASP A 174 1.49 1.65 11.29
CA ASP A 174 2.01 0.75 10.27
C ASP A 174 0.99 0.55 9.13
N ALA A 175 -0.29 0.33 9.46
CA ALA A 175 -1.36 0.22 8.47
C ALA A 175 -1.59 1.51 7.65
N PRO A 176 -1.77 2.70 8.27
CA PRO A 176 -1.96 3.92 7.52
C PRO A 176 -0.72 4.36 6.72
N ASP A 177 0.50 3.98 7.12
CA ASP A 177 1.69 4.20 6.29
C ASP A 177 1.74 3.30 5.06
N ALA A 178 1.40 2.02 5.23
CA ALA A 178 1.27 1.11 4.10
C ALA A 178 0.15 1.56 3.14
N ASP A 179 -0.95 2.12 3.66
CA ASP A 179 -2.01 2.72 2.86
C ASP A 179 -1.51 3.94 2.05
N GLU A 180 -0.74 4.85 2.66
CA GLU A 180 -0.10 5.96 1.93
C GLU A 180 0.82 5.45 0.82
N GLY A 181 1.67 4.46 1.14
CA GLY A 181 2.59 3.85 0.20
C GLY A 181 1.87 3.27 -1.03
N ALA A 182 0.82 2.49 -0.79
CA ALA A 182 0.01 1.92 -1.86
C ALA A 182 -0.68 2.99 -2.72
N ILE A 183 -1.34 3.96 -2.08
CA ILE A 183 -2.06 5.03 -2.76
C ILE A 183 -1.12 5.87 -3.60
N TRP A 184 0.09 6.17 -3.11
CA TRP A 184 1.08 6.91 -3.87
C TRP A 184 1.48 6.16 -5.15
N MET A 185 1.71 4.85 -5.07
CA MET A 185 2.04 4.02 -6.23
C MET A 185 0.89 4.00 -7.25
N LEU A 186 -0.35 3.83 -6.78
CA LEU A 186 -1.55 3.87 -7.61
C LEU A 186 -1.75 5.22 -8.32
N GLN A 187 -1.45 6.33 -7.66
CA GLN A 187 -1.61 7.66 -8.24
C GLN A 187 -0.46 8.05 -9.18
N ARG A 188 0.78 7.64 -8.90
CA ARG A 188 1.94 7.92 -9.76
C ARG A 188 1.76 7.31 -11.14
N ASN A 189 1.37 6.04 -11.21
CA ASN A 189 1.31 5.34 -12.50
C ASN A 189 0.23 5.93 -13.42
N SER A 190 -0.88 6.40 -12.87
CA SER A 190 -1.88 7.11 -13.69
C SER A 190 -1.40 8.45 -14.23
N ARG A 191 -0.48 9.15 -13.55
CA ARG A 191 0.15 10.35 -14.12
C ARG A 191 1.02 9.99 -15.34
N GLN A 192 1.70 8.86 -15.29
CA GLN A 192 2.51 8.37 -16.43
C GLN A 192 1.63 7.94 -17.60
N GLU A 193 0.51 7.25 -17.35
CA GLU A 193 -0.44 6.88 -18.41
C GLU A 193 -1.14 8.08 -19.06
N SER A 194 -1.41 9.14 -18.28
CA SER A 194 -2.05 10.36 -18.80
C SER A 194 -1.15 11.20 -19.71
N PHE A 195 0.15 10.91 -19.77
CA PHE A 195 1.07 11.59 -20.67
C PHE A 195 0.88 11.04 -22.08
N GLN A 196 0.21 11.78 -22.97
CA GLN A 196 0.21 11.46 -24.39
C GLN A 196 1.61 11.72 -24.96
N PRO A 197 2.34 10.70 -25.45
CA PRO A 197 3.63 10.92 -26.08
C PRO A 197 3.43 11.74 -27.37
N VAL A 198 4.01 12.93 -27.41
CA VAL A 198 4.00 13.78 -28.60
C VAL A 198 5.12 13.30 -29.52
N PHE A 199 4.74 12.67 -30.63
CA PHE A 199 5.67 12.37 -31.71
C PHE A 199 5.85 13.60 -32.61
N GLY A 200 7.07 14.13 -32.67
CA GLY A 200 7.44 15.23 -33.56
C GLY A 200 8.81 15.01 -34.18
N LYS A 201 8.99 15.38 -35.45
CA LYS A 201 10.33 15.42 -36.06
C LYS A 201 11.17 16.47 -35.35
N ARG A 202 12.37 16.08 -34.90
CA ARG A 202 13.36 16.99 -34.33
C ARG A 202 13.59 18.14 -35.32
N PRO A 203 13.33 19.42 -34.94
CA PRO A 203 13.64 20.54 -35.81
C PRO A 203 15.14 20.52 -36.09
N THR A 204 15.53 20.43 -37.36
CA THR A 204 16.91 20.65 -37.75
C THR A 204 17.29 22.06 -37.35
N ALA A 205 18.41 22.20 -36.63
CA ALA A 205 18.92 23.49 -36.22
C ALA A 205 19.11 24.39 -37.44
N LYS A 206 18.21 25.33 -37.66
CA LYS A 206 18.44 26.47 -38.53
C LYS A 206 19.01 27.57 -37.65
N ASN A 207 20.33 27.61 -37.58
CA ASN A 207 21.13 28.83 -37.48
C ASN A 207 22.56 28.46 -37.89
N ILE A 208 22.73 28.41 -39.22
CA ILE A 208 23.92 28.94 -39.87
C ILE A 208 23.80 30.46 -39.72
N TRP A 209 24.78 31.12 -39.09
CA TRP A 209 25.38 32.42 -39.40
C TRP A 209 26.41 32.73 -38.30
#